data_AF-A0A8U8C778-F1
#
_entry.id   AF-A0A8U8C778-F1
#
_cell.length_a   1.000
_cell.length_b   1.000
_cell.length_c   1.000
_cell.angle_alpha   90.00
_cell.angle_beta   90.00
_cell.angle_gamma   90.00
#
_symmetry.space_group_name_H-M   'P 1'
#
loop_
_entity.id
_entity.type
_entity.pdbx_description
1 polymer ?
#
loop_
_entity_poly.entity_id
_entity_poly.type
_entity_poly.pdbx_seq_one_letter_code
_entity_poly.pdbx_strand_id
1 'polypeptide(L)'
;IISWLVRLWDAAGEATILDGTEARHLGSLSQDPVIDQGMMRGANPQSLWARVLESVAQRYLCADDLYMQQTQWKTIEQGIQRLREMAVAEIIFSDDVTTRNPDLVPCTSVMWRKLVRLGPHEYASALAIMKRDERDETVLDMARKLRAYADAVHGPTHARISAVESRLQKLEDKIEENHKKATSTDCHLNSAPPTVPNESRCCDPHPQNDP
;
A
#
# COMPACT_ATOMS: atom_id res chain seq x y z
N ILE A 1 -6.12 10.79 -16.25
CA ILE A 1 -7.57 10.49 -16.22
C ILE A 1 -7.86 9.03 -15.82
N ILE A 2 -7.30 8.02 -16.50
CA ILE A 2 -7.67 6.61 -16.29
C ILE A 2 -7.39 6.08 -14.86
N SER A 3 -6.25 6.43 -14.26
CA SER A 3 -5.95 6.09 -12.87
C SER A 3 -6.92 6.74 -11.88
N TRP A 4 -7.47 7.91 -12.21
CA TRP A 4 -8.51 8.55 -11.40
C TRP A 4 -9.85 7.80 -11.48
N LEU A 5 -10.20 7.26 -12.65
CA LEU A 5 -11.40 6.44 -12.81
C LEU A 5 -11.36 5.18 -11.94
N VAL A 6 -10.22 4.48 -11.91
CA VAL A 6 -10.09 3.30 -11.03
C VAL A 6 -10.26 3.68 -9.56
N ARG A 7 -9.71 4.82 -9.12
CA ARG A 7 -9.91 5.31 -7.74
C ARG A 7 -11.36 5.68 -7.46
N LEU A 8 -12.07 6.25 -8.43
CA LEU A 8 -13.49 6.55 -8.31
C LEU A 8 -14.33 5.28 -8.14
N TRP A 9 -14.00 4.23 -8.90
CA TRP A 9 -14.59 2.90 -8.73
C TRP A 9 -14.34 2.35 -7.31
N ASP A 10 -13.07 2.36 -6.86
CA ASP A 10 -12.69 1.86 -5.53
C ASP A 10 -13.32 2.64 -4.37
N ALA A 11 -13.62 3.92 -4.58
CA ALA A 11 -14.31 4.79 -3.62
C ALA A 11 -15.84 4.61 -3.63
N ALA A 12 -16.34 3.46 -4.12
CA ALA A 12 -17.76 3.14 -4.23
C ALA A 12 -18.55 4.11 -5.13
N GLY A 13 -17.95 4.59 -6.22
CA GLY A 13 -18.62 5.42 -7.21
C GLY A 13 -19.86 4.77 -7.83
N GLU A 14 -19.93 3.43 -7.86
CA GLU A 14 -21.12 2.71 -8.32
C GLU A 14 -22.28 2.74 -7.33
N ALA A 15 -21.99 2.75 -6.02
CA ALA A 15 -23.02 2.80 -4.98
C ALA A 15 -23.58 4.22 -4.76
N THR A 16 -22.89 5.24 -5.29
CA THR A 16 -23.28 6.64 -5.14
C THR A 16 -24.24 7.03 -6.26
N ILE A 17 -25.55 6.96 -5.99
CA ILE A 17 -26.59 7.35 -6.95
C ILE A 17 -26.85 8.85 -6.85
N LEU A 18 -26.85 9.53 -8.00
CA LEU A 18 -27.05 10.97 -8.09
C LEU A 18 -27.94 11.33 -9.27
N ASP A 19 -28.85 12.27 -9.07
CA ASP A 19 -29.46 13.02 -10.17
C ASP A 19 -28.55 14.17 -10.66
N GLY A 20 -28.95 14.83 -11.74
CA GLY A 20 -28.15 15.91 -12.34
C GLY A 20 -28.06 17.17 -11.46
N THR A 21 -28.94 17.35 -10.49
CA THR A 21 -28.89 18.46 -9.52
C THR A 21 -27.95 18.14 -8.36
N GLU A 22 -28.02 16.91 -7.83
CA GLU A 22 -27.13 16.42 -6.78
C GLU A 22 -25.68 16.38 -7.27
N ALA A 23 -25.46 15.96 -8.52
CA ALA A 23 -24.14 15.97 -9.14
C ALA A 23 -23.51 17.37 -9.20
N ARG A 24 -24.30 18.45 -9.32
CA ARG A 24 -23.77 19.83 -9.32
C ARG A 24 -23.25 20.26 -7.96
N HIS A 25 -23.78 19.70 -6.88
CA HIS A 25 -23.32 20.00 -5.53
C HIS A 25 -21.94 19.39 -5.22
N LEU A 26 -21.49 18.40 -6.01
CA LEU A 26 -20.15 17.82 -5.86
C LEU A 26 -19.03 18.75 -6.36
N GLY A 27 -19.37 19.78 -7.14
CA GLY A 27 -18.39 20.65 -7.78
C GLY A 27 -17.61 19.95 -8.91
N SER A 28 -16.43 20.50 -9.23
CA SER A 28 -15.54 19.95 -10.25
C SER A 28 -14.79 18.73 -9.71
N LEU A 29 -14.94 17.58 -10.35
CA LEU A 29 -14.27 16.33 -9.97
C LEU A 29 -13.10 15.99 -10.89
N SER A 30 -13.10 16.55 -12.10
CA SER A 30 -12.08 16.39 -13.13
C SER A 30 -11.39 17.72 -13.42
N GLN A 31 -10.12 17.68 -13.85
CA GLN A 31 -9.45 18.85 -14.42
C GLN A 31 -9.91 19.15 -15.86
N ASP A 32 -10.70 18.25 -16.46
CA ASP A 32 -11.29 18.42 -17.79
C ASP A 32 -12.75 18.92 -17.66
N PRO A 33 -13.05 20.16 -18.06
CA PRO A 33 -14.37 20.75 -17.90
C PRO A 33 -15.45 20.06 -18.74
N VAL A 34 -15.08 19.36 -19.82
CA VAL A 34 -16.05 18.62 -20.64
C VAL A 34 -16.57 17.41 -19.87
N ILE A 35 -15.70 16.74 -19.11
CA ILE A 35 -16.09 15.60 -18.27
C ILE A 35 -17.02 16.07 -17.14
N ASP A 36 -16.68 17.18 -16.48
CA ASP A 36 -17.51 17.75 -15.43
C ASP A 36 -18.89 18.15 -15.96
N GLN A 37 -18.96 18.79 -17.13
CA GLN A 37 -20.23 19.18 -17.75
C GLN A 37 -21.08 17.97 -18.16
N GLY A 38 -20.45 16.93 -18.73
CA GLY A 38 -21.13 15.69 -19.09
C GLY A 38 -21.78 15.02 -17.88
N MET A 39 -21.07 15.00 -16.74
CA MET A 39 -21.51 14.34 -15.52
C MET A 39 -22.74 15.02 -14.90
N MET A 40 -22.84 16.35 -15.02
CA MET A 40 -23.99 17.15 -14.56
C MET A 40 -25.20 17.07 -15.51
N ARG A 41 -25.04 16.42 -16.67
CA ARG A 41 -26.08 16.27 -17.68
C ARG A 41 -27.01 15.11 -17.33
N GLY A 42 -28.27 15.22 -17.73
CA GLY A 42 -29.28 14.18 -17.49
C GLY A 42 -29.97 14.32 -16.14
N ALA A 43 -31.31 14.30 -16.17
CA ALA A 43 -32.17 14.43 -14.99
C ALA A 43 -32.38 13.11 -14.25
N ASN A 44 -32.12 11.97 -14.89
CA ASN A 44 -32.39 10.66 -14.31
C ASN A 44 -31.33 10.29 -13.26
N PRO A 45 -31.72 9.78 -12.09
CA PRO A 45 -30.78 9.22 -11.12
C PRO A 45 -29.99 8.06 -11.72
N GLN A 46 -28.66 8.11 -11.59
CA GLN A 46 -27.76 7.03 -12.00
C GLN A 46 -26.50 7.07 -11.14
N SER A 47 -25.71 6.00 -11.13
CA SER A 47 -24.47 5.96 -10.34
C SER A 47 -23.48 7.03 -10.83
N LEU A 48 -22.69 7.57 -9.89
CA LEU A 48 -21.60 8.48 -10.21
C LEU A 48 -20.63 7.83 -11.21
N TRP A 49 -20.38 6.54 -11.05
CA TRP A 49 -19.59 5.74 -11.98
C TRP A 49 -20.19 5.76 -13.41
N ALA A 50 -21.48 5.49 -13.55
CA ALA A 50 -22.18 5.52 -14.83
C ALA A 50 -22.07 6.89 -15.53
N ARG A 51 -22.32 7.97 -14.78
CA ARG A 51 -22.23 9.35 -15.29
C ARG A 51 -20.83 9.68 -15.81
N VAL A 52 -19.81 9.31 -15.03
CA VAL A 52 -18.43 9.61 -15.36
C VAL A 52 -17.97 8.81 -16.59
N LEU A 53 -18.33 7.53 -16.69
CA LEU A 53 -17.99 6.71 -17.86
C LEU A 53 -18.60 7.30 -19.14
N GLU A 54 -19.87 7.70 -19.12
CA GLU A 54 -20.54 8.32 -20.27
C GLU A 54 -19.86 9.64 -20.67
N SER A 55 -19.48 10.46 -19.69
CA SER A 55 -18.81 11.73 -19.92
C SER A 55 -17.40 11.56 -20.51
N VAL A 56 -16.67 10.53 -20.05
CA VAL A 56 -15.36 10.18 -20.60
C VAL A 56 -15.51 9.64 -22.03
N ALA A 57 -16.49 8.78 -22.29
CA ALA A 57 -16.77 8.26 -23.63
C ALA A 57 -17.10 9.37 -24.64
N GLN A 58 -17.78 10.45 -24.20
CA GLN A 58 -18.06 11.61 -25.05
C GLN A 58 -16.81 12.48 -25.31
N ARG A 59 -15.85 12.48 -24.38
CA ARG A 59 -14.67 13.36 -24.42
C ARG A 59 -13.50 12.77 -25.21
N TYR A 60 -13.36 11.45 -25.23
CA TYR A 60 -12.24 10.74 -25.85
C TYR A 60 -12.74 9.88 -27.01
N LEU A 61 -12.00 9.84 -28.14
CA LEU A 61 -12.46 9.15 -29.35
C LEU A 61 -12.14 7.66 -29.35
N CYS A 62 -11.10 7.24 -28.63
CA CYS A 62 -10.74 5.84 -28.49
C CYS A 62 -9.93 5.57 -27.21
N ALA A 63 -9.70 4.30 -26.93
CA ALA A 63 -8.93 3.85 -25.78
C ALA A 63 -7.49 4.39 -25.79
N ASP A 64 -6.86 4.50 -26.96
CA ASP A 64 -5.47 4.99 -27.08
C ASP A 64 -5.31 6.44 -26.60
N ASP A 65 -6.30 7.30 -26.85
CA ASP A 65 -6.32 8.68 -26.35
C ASP A 65 -6.40 8.74 -24.81
N LEU A 66 -7.01 7.73 -24.20
CA LEU A 66 -7.10 7.59 -22.74
C LEU A 66 -5.79 7.08 -22.12
N TYR A 67 -4.97 6.36 -22.91
CA TYR A 67 -3.76 5.65 -22.47
C TYR A 67 -2.44 6.44 -22.60
N MET A 68 -2.47 7.72 -22.96
CA MET A 68 -1.29 8.48 -23.39
C MET A 68 -0.09 8.51 -22.42
N GLN A 69 -0.24 8.06 -21.16
CA GLN A 69 0.86 7.93 -20.19
C GLN A 69 0.77 6.67 -19.30
N GLN A 70 0.72 5.48 -19.88
CA GLN A 70 1.00 4.27 -19.09
C GLN A 70 2.49 4.23 -18.73
N THR A 71 2.80 4.54 -17.47
CA THR A 71 4.15 4.38 -16.95
C THR A 71 4.46 2.91 -16.74
N GLN A 72 5.74 2.56 -16.82
CA GLN A 72 6.22 1.28 -16.32
C GLN A 72 5.72 1.07 -14.88
N TRP A 73 5.36 -0.17 -14.55
CA TRP A 73 5.08 -0.58 -13.18
C TRP A 73 6.32 -1.23 -12.58
N LYS A 74 6.48 -1.14 -11.26
CA LYS A 74 7.64 -1.68 -10.55
C LYS A 74 7.27 -2.78 -9.56
N THR A 75 6.05 -2.71 -9.04
CA THR A 75 5.51 -3.67 -8.08
C THR A 75 4.31 -4.40 -8.66
N ILE A 76 4.01 -5.59 -8.16
CA ILE A 76 2.87 -6.38 -8.61
C ILE A 76 1.55 -5.63 -8.42
N GLU A 77 1.36 -4.90 -7.31
CA GLU A 77 0.16 -4.07 -7.11
C GLU A 77 0.04 -2.94 -8.13
N GLN A 78 1.15 -2.31 -8.53
CA GLN A 78 1.13 -1.36 -9.64
C GLN A 78 0.78 -2.06 -10.96
N GLY A 79 1.25 -3.28 -11.19
CA GLY A 79 0.85 -4.10 -12.35
C GLY A 79 -0.64 -4.39 -12.37
N ILE A 80 -1.22 -4.81 -11.23
CA ILE A 80 -2.66 -5.04 -11.06
C ILE A 80 -3.43 -3.75 -11.35
N GLN A 81 -2.96 -2.62 -10.83
CA GLN A 81 -3.55 -1.32 -11.11
C GLN A 81 -3.53 -1.00 -12.62
N ARG A 82 -2.42 -1.27 -13.33
CA ARG A 82 -2.35 -1.09 -14.80
C ARG A 82 -3.32 -2.00 -15.54
N LEU A 83 -3.54 -3.22 -15.04
CA LEU A 83 -4.50 -4.15 -15.62
C LEU A 83 -5.94 -3.66 -15.47
N ARG A 84 -6.31 -3.15 -14.29
CA ARG A 84 -7.63 -2.53 -14.03
C ARG A 84 -7.84 -1.26 -14.83
N GLU A 85 -6.80 -0.44 -14.98
CA GLU A 85 -6.84 0.72 -15.88
C GLU A 85 -7.17 0.28 -17.31
N MET A 86 -6.57 -0.80 -17.79
CA MET A 86 -6.90 -1.30 -19.12
C MET A 86 -8.36 -1.77 -19.21
N ALA A 87 -8.84 -2.46 -18.19
CA ALA A 87 -10.23 -2.91 -18.09
C ALA A 87 -11.24 -1.75 -18.13
N VAL A 88 -10.93 -0.63 -17.48
CA VAL A 88 -11.77 0.58 -17.54
C VAL A 88 -11.87 1.12 -18.96
N ALA A 89 -10.79 1.11 -19.74
CA ALA A 89 -10.89 1.56 -21.14
C ALA A 89 -11.73 0.59 -21.98
N GLU A 90 -11.60 -0.72 -21.76
CA GLU A 90 -12.46 -1.71 -22.43
C GLU A 90 -13.94 -1.45 -22.10
N ILE A 91 -14.29 -1.15 -20.84
CA ILE A 91 -15.67 -0.78 -20.45
C ILE A 91 -16.17 0.47 -21.19
N ILE A 92 -15.30 1.44 -21.46
CA ILE A 92 -15.68 2.71 -22.10
C ILE A 92 -15.84 2.57 -23.61
N PHE A 93 -14.96 1.78 -24.26
CA PHE A 93 -14.78 1.79 -25.71
C PHE A 93 -15.11 0.47 -26.42
N SER A 94 -15.41 -0.60 -25.67
CA SER A 94 -15.76 -1.90 -26.25
C SER A 94 -17.25 -2.20 -26.05
N ASP A 95 -17.95 -2.46 -27.15
CA ASP A 95 -19.37 -2.84 -27.13
C ASP A 95 -19.58 -4.27 -26.59
N ASP A 96 -18.53 -5.10 -26.57
CA ASP A 96 -18.58 -6.50 -26.12
C ASP A 96 -18.59 -6.64 -24.60
N VAL A 97 -18.23 -5.57 -23.86
CA VAL A 97 -18.13 -5.59 -22.40
C VAL A 97 -19.47 -5.23 -21.78
N THR A 98 -20.18 -6.23 -21.27
CA THR A 98 -21.51 -6.05 -20.66
C THR A 98 -21.45 -5.61 -19.19
N THR A 99 -20.30 -5.75 -18.55
CA THR A 99 -20.09 -5.38 -17.15
C THR A 99 -19.56 -3.96 -17.02
N ARG A 100 -20.02 -3.23 -15.99
CA ARG A 100 -19.40 -1.96 -15.58
C ARG A 100 -18.36 -2.12 -14.47
N ASN A 101 -18.10 -3.34 -14.03
CA ASN A 101 -17.11 -3.64 -13.01
C ASN A 101 -15.75 -3.99 -13.67
N PRO A 102 -14.69 -3.16 -13.50
CA PRO A 102 -13.38 -3.39 -14.09
C PRO A 102 -12.71 -4.69 -13.61
N ASP A 103 -13.07 -5.20 -12.44
CA ASP A 103 -12.51 -6.44 -11.91
C ASP A 103 -13.10 -7.70 -12.57
N LEU A 104 -14.28 -7.58 -13.19
CA LEU A 104 -14.98 -8.68 -13.86
C LEU A 104 -14.80 -8.70 -15.38
N VAL A 105 -14.10 -7.71 -15.94
CA VAL A 105 -13.79 -7.67 -17.37
C VAL A 105 -12.87 -8.87 -17.71
N PRO A 106 -13.13 -9.61 -18.80
CA PRO A 106 -12.22 -10.65 -19.28
C PRO A 106 -10.82 -10.07 -19.53
N CYS A 107 -9.79 -10.69 -18.95
CA CYS A 107 -8.41 -10.29 -19.17
C CYS A 107 -7.93 -10.82 -20.51
N THR A 108 -8.07 -10.00 -21.55
CA THR A 108 -7.67 -10.38 -22.92
C THR A 108 -6.16 -10.61 -23.03
N SER A 109 -5.75 -11.41 -24.02
CA SER A 109 -4.34 -11.62 -24.36
C SER A 109 -3.64 -10.31 -24.75
N VAL A 110 -4.37 -9.32 -25.27
CA VAL A 110 -3.84 -7.98 -25.60
C VAL A 110 -3.50 -7.21 -24.32
N MET A 111 -4.42 -7.16 -23.35
CA MET A 111 -4.20 -6.56 -22.04
C MET A 111 -2.99 -7.20 -21.36
N TRP A 112 -2.93 -8.54 -21.33
CA TRP A 112 -1.84 -9.25 -20.69
C TRP A 112 -0.48 -8.97 -21.34
N ARG A 113 -0.40 -9.01 -22.68
CA ARG A 113 0.84 -8.70 -23.40
C ARG A 113 1.29 -7.26 -23.16
N LYS A 114 0.36 -6.31 -23.01
CA LYS A 114 0.68 -4.93 -22.65
C LYS A 114 1.21 -4.86 -21.21
N LEU A 115 0.56 -5.55 -20.27
CA LEU A 115 1.03 -5.63 -18.88
C LEU A 115 2.48 -6.13 -18.78
N VAL A 116 2.79 -7.25 -19.44
CA VAL A 116 4.15 -7.82 -19.46
C VAL A 116 5.19 -6.84 -20.01
N ARG A 117 4.86 -6.12 -21.10
CA ARG A 117 5.76 -5.13 -21.72
C ARG A 117 6.03 -3.92 -20.83
N LEU A 118 5.06 -3.52 -20.01
CA LEU A 118 5.19 -2.38 -19.10
C LEU A 118 5.90 -2.75 -17.79
N GLY A 119 6.14 -4.04 -17.56
CA GLY A 119 6.68 -4.54 -16.31
C GLY A 119 8.19 -4.66 -16.27
N PRO A 120 8.76 -4.87 -15.06
CA PRO A 120 10.15 -5.24 -14.87
C PRO A 120 10.49 -6.55 -15.59
N HIS A 121 11.67 -6.59 -16.21
CA HIS A 121 12.14 -7.77 -16.96
C HIS A 121 12.22 -9.05 -16.12
N GLU A 122 12.50 -8.94 -14.81
CA GLU A 122 12.55 -10.07 -13.87
C GLU A 122 11.23 -10.85 -13.78
N TYR A 123 10.09 -10.19 -14.02
CA TYR A 123 8.78 -10.83 -13.98
C TYR A 123 8.34 -11.38 -15.35
N ALA A 124 8.99 -10.98 -16.45
CA ALA A 124 8.52 -11.26 -17.80
C ALA A 124 8.30 -12.76 -18.08
N SER A 125 9.27 -13.60 -17.71
CA SER A 125 9.18 -15.05 -17.93
C SER A 125 8.05 -15.70 -17.12
N ALA A 126 7.90 -15.33 -15.85
CA ALA A 126 6.85 -15.86 -14.99
C ALA A 126 5.45 -15.47 -15.48
N LEU A 127 5.29 -14.21 -15.89
CA LEU A 127 4.02 -13.71 -16.44
C LEU A 127 3.67 -14.34 -17.80
N ALA A 128 4.67 -14.62 -18.65
CA ALA A 128 4.45 -15.31 -19.91
C ALA A 128 3.91 -16.73 -19.69
N ILE A 129 4.41 -17.45 -18.68
CA ILE A 129 3.93 -18.79 -18.32
C ILE A 129 2.54 -18.71 -17.68
N MET A 130 2.29 -17.73 -16.82
CA MET A 130 1.05 -17.58 -16.05
C MET A 130 -0.20 -17.49 -16.93
N LYS A 131 -0.15 -16.79 -18.08
CA LYS A 131 -1.31 -16.60 -18.96
C LYS A 131 -1.48 -17.70 -20.02
N ARG A 132 -0.65 -18.74 -20.02
CA ARG A 132 -0.72 -19.83 -21.02
C ARG A 132 -2.08 -20.56 -21.04
N ASP A 133 -2.88 -20.39 -20.00
CA ASP A 133 -4.26 -20.83 -19.94
C ASP A 133 -5.19 -19.79 -20.64
N GLU A 134 -5.77 -20.19 -21.77
CA GLU A 134 -6.69 -19.36 -22.57
C GLU A 134 -8.11 -19.34 -22.02
N ARG A 135 -8.36 -19.89 -20.83
CA ARG A 135 -9.65 -19.69 -20.15
C ARG A 135 -9.98 -18.20 -20.02
N ASP A 136 -11.29 -17.91 -20.06
CA ASP A 136 -11.89 -16.58 -19.91
C ASP A 136 -11.75 -16.07 -18.46
N GLU A 137 -10.51 -15.86 -18.04
CA GLU A 137 -10.18 -15.36 -16.71
C GLU A 137 -10.39 -13.85 -16.65
N THR A 138 -11.03 -13.39 -15.58
CA THR A 138 -11.28 -11.97 -15.35
C THR A 138 -10.01 -11.26 -14.87
N VAL A 139 -10.02 -9.93 -14.92
CA VAL A 139 -8.99 -9.07 -14.31
C VAL A 139 -8.76 -9.43 -12.85
N LEU A 140 -9.81 -9.73 -12.09
CA LEU A 140 -9.72 -10.15 -10.69
C LEU A 140 -9.01 -11.49 -10.53
N ASP A 141 -9.30 -12.46 -11.39
CA ASP A 141 -8.64 -13.77 -11.35
C ASP A 141 -7.15 -13.64 -11.60
N MET A 142 -6.77 -12.84 -12.60
CA MET A 142 -5.37 -12.54 -12.89
C MET A 142 -4.70 -11.76 -11.75
N ALA A 143 -5.40 -10.82 -11.13
CA ALA A 143 -4.89 -10.09 -9.96
C ALA A 143 -4.60 -11.05 -8.79
N ARG A 144 -5.48 -12.03 -8.53
CA ARG A 144 -5.24 -13.06 -7.50
C ARG A 144 -4.00 -13.89 -7.82
N LYS A 145 -3.80 -14.30 -9.08
CA LYS A 145 -2.58 -15.03 -9.50
C LYS A 145 -1.32 -14.20 -9.33
N LEU A 146 -1.37 -12.93 -9.71
CA LEU A 146 -0.27 -11.99 -9.56
C LEU A 146 0.13 -11.82 -8.08
N ARG A 147 -0.84 -11.65 -7.18
CA ARG A 147 -0.58 -11.58 -5.73
C ARG A 147 0.01 -12.87 -5.20
N ALA A 148 -0.57 -14.02 -5.53
CA ALA A 148 -0.04 -15.32 -5.11
C ALA A 148 1.41 -15.54 -5.57
N TYR A 149 1.75 -15.08 -6.77
CA TYR A 149 3.14 -15.09 -7.25
C TYR A 149 4.04 -14.16 -6.43
N ALA A 150 3.59 -12.93 -6.15
CA ALA A 150 4.33 -11.98 -5.32
C ALA A 150 4.60 -12.56 -3.91
N ASP A 151 3.58 -13.17 -3.30
CA ASP A 151 3.66 -13.79 -1.98
C ASP A 151 4.62 -14.98 -1.98
N ALA A 152 4.62 -15.79 -3.05
CA ALA A 152 5.55 -16.91 -3.17
C ALA A 152 7.02 -16.45 -3.34
N VAL A 153 7.25 -15.38 -4.09
CA VAL A 153 8.60 -14.84 -4.34
C VAL A 153 9.14 -14.06 -3.14
N HIS A 154 8.31 -13.22 -2.53
CA HIS A 154 8.73 -12.29 -1.47
C HIS A 154 8.45 -12.82 -0.06
N GLY A 155 7.57 -13.80 0.10
CA GLY A 155 7.16 -14.36 1.39
C GLY A 155 8.33 -14.83 2.27
N PRO A 156 9.31 -15.60 1.76
CA PRO A 156 10.47 -16.01 2.54
C PRO A 156 11.31 -14.83 3.04
N THR A 157 11.45 -13.78 2.22
CA THR A 157 12.19 -12.56 2.60
C THR A 157 11.43 -11.79 3.69
N HIS A 158 10.12 -11.62 3.54
CA HIS A 158 9.28 -10.99 4.57
C HIS A 158 9.34 -11.76 5.89
N ALA A 159 9.25 -13.09 5.87
CA ALA A 159 9.36 -13.91 7.08
C ALA A 159 10.71 -13.71 7.81
N ARG A 160 11.80 -13.58 7.05
CA ARG A 160 13.13 -13.29 7.62
C ARG A 160 13.20 -11.89 8.21
N ILE A 161 12.64 -10.89 7.54
CA ILE A 161 12.57 -9.52 8.05
C ILE A 161 11.78 -9.48 9.37
N SER A 162 10.60 -10.09 9.41
CA SER A 162 9.77 -10.15 10.63
C SER A 162 10.46 -10.90 11.78
N ALA A 163 11.21 -11.97 11.49
CA ALA A 163 12.00 -12.67 12.49
C ALA A 163 13.13 -11.79 13.07
N VAL A 164 13.74 -10.94 12.24
CA VAL A 164 14.76 -9.97 12.68
C VAL A 164 14.12 -8.87 13.52
N GLU A 165 13.01 -8.29 13.07
CA GLU A 165 12.26 -7.26 13.81
C GLU A 165 11.83 -7.75 15.19
N SER A 166 11.29 -8.97 15.29
CA SER A 166 10.91 -9.58 16.58
C SER A 166 12.10 -9.74 17.53
N ARG A 167 13.27 -10.12 17.00
CA ARG A 167 14.49 -10.23 17.80
C ARG A 167 15.01 -8.87 18.26
N LEU A 168 14.89 -7.83 17.44
CA LEU A 168 15.25 -6.46 17.79
C LEU A 168 14.34 -5.92 18.90
N GLN A 169 13.02 -6.09 18.78
CA GLN A 169 12.08 -5.66 19.82
C GLN A 169 12.40 -6.32 21.17
N LYS A 170 12.65 -7.63 21.17
CA LYS A 170 13.05 -8.35 22.40
C LYS A 170 14.36 -7.84 22.99
N LEU A 171 15.28 -7.36 22.16
CA LEU A 171 16.53 -6.77 22.63
C LEU A 171 16.29 -5.39 23.25
N GLU A 172 15.45 -4.56 22.63
CA GLU A 172 15.04 -3.25 23.14
C GLU A 172 14.36 -3.38 24.51
N ASP A 173 13.39 -4.28 24.65
CA ASP A 173 12.69 -4.51 25.92
C ASP A 173 13.68 -4.92 27.04
N LYS A 174 14.68 -5.75 26.70
CA LYS A 174 15.73 -6.17 27.65
C LYS A 174 16.67 -5.02 28.03
N ILE A 175 16.98 -4.12 27.10
CA ILE A 175 17.79 -2.93 27.38
C ILE A 175 17.03 -2.01 28.33
N GLU A 176 15.73 -1.79 28.10
CA GLU A 176 14.89 -0.97 28.97
C GLU A 176 14.78 -1.58 30.39
N GLU A 177 14.58 -2.89 30.49
CA GLU A 177 14.55 -3.60 31.77
C GLU A 177 15.89 -3.47 32.53
N ASN A 178 17.00 -3.67 31.84
CA ASN A 178 18.33 -3.52 32.44
C ASN A 178 18.60 -2.08 32.89
N HIS A 179 18.15 -1.08 32.12
CA HIS A 179 18.28 0.32 32.49
C HIS A 179 17.51 0.63 33.78
N LYS A 180 16.26 0.17 33.90
CA LYS A 180 15.45 0.31 35.12
C LYS A 180 16.16 -0.30 36.33
N LYS A 181 16.72 -1.52 36.17
CA LYS A 181 17.50 -2.19 37.23
C LYS A 181 18.73 -1.37 37.63
N ALA A 182 19.51 -0.89 36.67
CA ALA A 182 20.69 -0.06 36.94
C ALA A 182 20.33 1.19 37.76
N THR A 183 19.30 1.94 37.34
CA THR A 183 18.84 3.13 38.07
C THR A 183 18.30 2.84 39.47
N SER A 184 17.70 1.67 39.70
CA SER A 184 17.23 1.23 41.02
C SER A 184 18.36 0.78 41.95
N THR A 185 19.52 0.41 41.40
CA THR A 185 20.64 -0.10 42.20
C THR A 185 21.49 1.06 42.75
N ASP A 186 21.62 2.16 42.00
CA ASP A 186 22.31 3.37 42.46
C ASP A 186 21.66 4.04 43.68
N CYS A 187 20.32 3.99 43.81
CA CYS A 187 19.65 4.57 44.97
C CYS A 187 19.82 3.75 46.27
N HIS A 188 20.20 2.46 46.18
CA HIS A 188 20.54 1.64 47.35
C HIS A 188 21.99 1.85 47.83
N LEU A 189 22.92 2.23 46.94
CA LEU A 189 24.31 2.50 47.31
C LEU A 189 24.48 3.87 48.02
N ASN A 190 23.65 4.86 47.67
CA ASN A 190 23.71 6.21 48.25
C ASN A 190 23.03 6.35 49.63
N SER A 191 22.55 5.26 50.24
CA SER A 191 21.85 5.26 51.53
C SER A 191 22.60 4.53 52.67
N ALA A 192 23.81 4.03 52.44
CA ALA A 192 24.65 3.47 53.50
C ALA A 192 25.35 4.59 54.32
N PRO A 193 25.19 4.67 55.66
CA PRO A 193 25.90 5.65 56.47
C PRO A 193 27.39 5.32 56.57
N PRO A 194 28.29 6.33 56.68
CA PRO A 194 29.72 6.07 56.82
C PRO A 194 30.02 5.43 58.18
N THR A 195 30.53 4.20 58.15
CA THR A 195 30.99 3.49 59.34
C THR A 195 32.30 4.12 59.83
N VAL A 196 32.26 4.77 60.98
CA VAL A 196 33.44 5.34 61.64
C VAL A 196 34.16 4.22 62.43
N PRO A 197 35.48 4.00 62.28
CA PRO A 197 36.21 3.04 63.08
C PRO A 197 36.49 3.61 64.48
N ASN A 198 36.19 2.85 65.53
CA ASN A 198 36.40 3.22 66.92
C ASN A 198 37.86 2.90 67.33
N GLU A 199 38.72 3.91 67.41
CA GLU A 199 40.08 3.78 67.97
C GLU A 199 40.04 3.94 69.51
N SER A 200 40.11 2.82 70.23
CA SER A 200 40.40 2.82 71.66
C SER A 200 41.92 2.96 71.88
N ARG A 201 42.39 4.18 72.17
CA ARG A 201 43.76 4.45 72.66
C ARG A 201 43.92 3.94 74.09
N CYS A 202 44.80 2.96 74.30
CA CYS A 202 45.42 2.71 75.59
C CYS A 202 46.63 3.65 75.76
N CYS A 203 46.65 4.43 76.83
CA CYS A 203 47.77 5.28 77.22
C CYS A 203 48.90 4.45 77.88
N ASP A 204 50.12 4.57 77.35
CA ASP A 204 51.44 4.88 77.99
C ASP A 204 51.92 4.11 79.26
N PRO A 205 53.26 3.98 79.53
CA PRO A 205 54.28 5.01 79.26
C PRO A 205 55.68 4.56 78.80
N HIS A 206 56.38 5.53 78.23
CA HIS A 206 57.77 5.51 77.76
C HIS A 206 58.76 5.89 78.89
N PRO A 207 59.93 5.25 79.04
CA PRO A 207 60.98 5.75 79.92
C PRO A 207 61.95 6.67 79.17
N GLN A 208 62.23 7.84 79.74
CA GLN A 208 63.30 8.75 79.34
C GLN A 208 64.65 8.24 79.86
N ASN A 209 65.67 8.23 79.01
CA ASN A 209 67.08 8.19 79.39
C ASN A 209 67.88 9.13 78.48
N ASP A 210 68.67 10.00 79.10
CA ASP A 210 70.06 10.34 78.76
C ASP A 210 70.58 11.39 79.76
N PRO A 211 71.91 11.53 79.99
CA PRO A 211 73.03 10.66 79.61
C PRO A 211 73.71 9.94 80.80
#